data_AF-A0A6U3DD27-F1
#
_entry.id   AF-A0A6U3DD27-F1
#
_cell.length_a   1.000
_cell.length_b   1.000
_cell.length_c   1.000
_cell.angle_alpha   90.00
_cell.angle_beta   90.00
_cell.angle_gamma   90.00
#
_symmetry.space_group_name_H-M   'P 1'
#
loop_
_entity.id
_entity.type
_entity.pdbx_description
1 polymer ?
#
loop_
_entity_poly.entity_id
_entity_poly.type
_entity_poly.pdbx_seq_one_letter_code
_entity_poly.pdbx_strand_id
1 'polypeptide(L)'
;GGAPPPPRRSAAFGFTSAAAGLAATIAANVMLPLGPARAAEPAEKKVVAVPYTPYQVTSDSSEESIATAKALKAAGARLYGAFWCENCNKQKEVLGKQAMEYVNYVECFPNGVYQNAPGHEDFTKPDQICEGYTSAWPLWVVPKDGATEGQDEIGIQGQIKKPKELLRLVKEAKGEKFDPLNYFTTGNDGYTAPSK
;
A
#
# COMPACT_ATOMS: atom_id res chain seq x y z
N GLY A 1 48.43 32.11 -11.76
CA GLY A 1 49.23 31.07 -12.43
C GLY A 1 48.38 29.84 -12.61
N GLY A 2 48.25 29.39 -13.86
CA GLY A 2 47.65 28.11 -14.28
C GLY A 2 46.12 28.08 -14.34
N ALA A 3 45.45 27.58 -15.37
CA ALA A 3 45.75 27.33 -16.78
C ALA A 3 44.37 27.17 -17.46
N PRO A 4 44.14 27.66 -18.69
CA PRO A 4 42.85 27.49 -19.37
C PRO A 4 42.64 26.04 -19.87
N PRO A 5 41.39 25.56 -19.98
CA PRO A 5 41.09 24.23 -20.52
C PRO A 5 41.39 24.13 -22.04
N PRO A 6 41.74 22.93 -22.54
CA PRO A 6 42.17 22.72 -23.92
C PRO A 6 41.02 22.77 -24.95
N PRO A 7 41.36 23.00 -26.25
CA PRO A 7 40.37 23.28 -27.30
C PRO A 7 39.68 22.01 -27.85
N ARG A 8 38.44 22.21 -28.31
CA ARG A 8 37.64 21.25 -29.08
C ARG A 8 38.33 20.90 -30.40
N ARG A 9 38.62 19.62 -30.63
CA ARG A 9 39.10 19.11 -31.92
C ARG A 9 37.90 18.68 -32.78
N SER A 10 37.55 19.52 -33.73
CA SER A 10 36.80 19.10 -34.94
C SER A 10 37.78 18.35 -35.84
N ALA A 11 37.53 17.07 -36.08
CA ALA A 11 38.26 16.31 -37.09
C ALA A 11 37.46 16.35 -38.40
N ALA A 12 37.88 17.22 -39.30
CA ALA A 12 37.62 17.08 -40.72
C ALA A 12 38.79 16.27 -41.31
N PHE A 13 38.50 15.13 -41.94
CA PHE A 13 39.46 14.44 -42.79
C PHE A 13 38.92 14.35 -44.21
N GLY A 14 39.53 15.17 -45.07
CA GLY A 14 40.09 14.78 -46.37
C GLY A 14 39.22 13.99 -47.34
N PHE A 15 38.75 14.69 -48.37
CA PHE A 15 38.42 14.11 -49.67
C PHE A 15 39.70 13.60 -50.37
N THR A 16 39.65 12.39 -50.92
CA THR A 16 40.49 12.00 -52.06
C THR A 16 39.62 11.38 -53.16
N SER A 17 39.98 11.74 -54.39
CA SER A 17 39.17 11.72 -55.60
C SER A 17 38.98 10.35 -56.25
N ALA A 18 37.85 10.26 -56.95
CA ALA A 18 37.64 9.63 -58.26
C ALA A 18 37.82 8.11 -58.42
N ALA A 19 36.68 7.43 -58.57
CA ALA A 19 36.52 6.41 -59.61
C ALA A 19 35.11 6.54 -60.20
N ALA A 20 35.04 7.01 -61.44
CA ALA A 20 33.85 6.94 -62.26
C ALA A 20 33.60 5.47 -62.63
N GLY A 21 32.43 4.95 -62.25
CA GLY A 21 31.96 3.65 -62.68
C GLY A 21 30.44 3.70 -62.80
N LEU A 22 29.94 3.65 -64.04
CA LEU A 22 28.52 3.48 -64.32
C LEU A 22 28.05 2.16 -63.69
N ALA A 23 27.20 2.24 -62.67
CA ALA A 23 26.35 1.12 -62.25
C ALA A 23 24.92 1.53 -62.54
N ALA A 24 24.33 0.91 -63.55
CA ALA A 24 22.95 1.11 -63.96
C ALA A 24 22.01 0.84 -62.77
N THR A 25 21.30 1.86 -62.30
CA THR A 25 20.23 1.70 -61.34
C THR A 25 19.06 1.01 -62.04
N ILE A 26 18.92 -0.30 -61.88
CA ILE A 26 17.62 -0.93 -62.10
C ILE A 26 16.76 -0.47 -60.93
N ALA A 27 15.94 0.55 -61.15
CA ALA A 27 14.85 0.90 -60.25
C ALA A 27 13.86 -0.27 -60.30
N ALA A 28 14.07 -1.27 -59.44
CA ALA A 28 13.06 -2.27 -59.16
C ALA A 28 11.92 -1.54 -58.42
N ASN A 29 10.92 -1.09 -59.18
CA ASN A 29 9.64 -0.64 -58.64
C ASN A 29 8.94 -1.84 -58.01
N VAL A 30 9.37 -2.23 -56.81
CA VAL A 30 8.61 -3.15 -55.97
C VAL A 30 7.45 -2.35 -55.41
N MET A 31 6.33 -2.38 -56.13
CA MET A 31 5.06 -1.89 -55.63
C MET A 31 4.63 -2.85 -54.50
N LEU A 32 4.95 -2.54 -53.25
CA LEU A 32 4.32 -3.23 -52.12
C LEU A 32 2.81 -3.02 -52.26
N PRO A 33 1.97 -4.06 -52.20
CA PRO A 33 0.54 -3.85 -52.12
C PRO A 33 0.28 -3.11 -50.81
N LEU A 34 -0.08 -1.82 -50.90
CA LEU A 34 -0.76 -1.15 -49.80
C LEU A 34 -2.11 -1.86 -49.61
N GLY A 35 -2.10 -2.92 -48.82
CA GLY A 35 -3.32 -3.39 -48.18
C GLY A 35 -3.87 -2.26 -47.31
N PRO A 36 -5.19 -2.20 -47.09
CA PRO A 36 -5.76 -1.19 -46.20
C PRO A 36 -5.07 -1.30 -44.84
N ALA A 37 -4.47 -0.19 -44.39
CA ALA A 37 -4.01 -0.06 -43.02
C ALA A 37 -5.25 -0.20 -42.13
N ARG A 38 -5.47 -1.41 -41.60
CA ARG A 38 -6.48 -1.62 -40.58
C ARG A 38 -5.95 -0.88 -39.35
N ALA A 39 -6.50 0.30 -39.08
CA ALA A 39 -6.27 0.97 -37.81
C ALA A 39 -6.49 -0.07 -36.72
N ALA A 40 -5.49 -0.25 -35.84
CA ALA A 40 -5.67 -1.11 -34.68
C ALA A 40 -6.93 -0.61 -33.96
N GLU A 41 -7.95 -1.45 -33.87
CA GLU A 41 -9.15 -1.10 -33.12
C GLU A 41 -8.71 -0.82 -31.67
N PRO A 42 -9.18 0.29 -31.06
CA PRO A 42 -8.80 0.61 -29.70
C PRO A 42 -9.18 -0.58 -28.82
N ALA A 43 -8.18 -1.15 -28.14
CA ALA A 43 -8.40 -2.24 -27.20
C ALA A 43 -9.50 -1.82 -26.20
N GLU A 44 -10.56 -2.64 -26.12
CA GLU A 44 -11.67 -2.39 -25.22
C GLU A 44 -11.14 -2.27 -23.77
N LYS A 45 -11.36 -1.12 -23.15
CA LYS A 45 -10.86 -0.86 -21.80
C LYS A 45 -11.65 -1.69 -20.81
N LYS A 46 -10.96 -2.43 -19.92
CA LYS A 46 -11.60 -3.19 -18.84
C LYS A 46 -12.40 -2.24 -17.93
N VAL A 47 -13.68 -2.55 -17.74
CA VAL A 47 -14.56 -1.87 -16.79
C VAL A 47 -14.46 -2.53 -15.42
N VAL A 48 -14.23 -1.74 -14.38
CA VAL A 48 -14.27 -2.17 -12.97
C VAL A 48 -15.26 -1.29 -12.23
N ALA A 49 -16.23 -1.90 -11.55
CA ALA A 49 -17.19 -1.20 -10.71
C ALA A 49 -17.44 -2.04 -9.45
N VAL A 50 -16.88 -1.59 -8.32
CA VAL A 50 -17.06 -2.20 -7.00
C VAL A 50 -17.63 -1.11 -6.09
N PRO A 51 -18.98 -1.02 -5.98
CA PRO A 51 -19.61 -0.03 -5.13
C PRO A 51 -19.25 -0.24 -3.66
N TYR A 52 -19.12 0.87 -2.92
CA TYR A 52 -18.88 0.83 -1.48
C TYR A 52 -20.00 0.05 -0.78
N THR A 53 -19.63 -1.07 -0.15
CA THR A 53 -20.55 -1.92 0.61
C THR A 53 -19.88 -2.27 1.94
N PRO A 54 -20.16 -1.53 3.03
CA PRO A 54 -19.49 -1.76 4.31
C PRO A 54 -19.82 -3.17 4.83
N TYR A 55 -18.77 -3.93 5.13
CA TYR A 55 -18.92 -5.26 5.70
C TYR A 55 -19.62 -5.21 7.07
N GLN A 56 -20.64 -6.03 7.24
CA GLN A 56 -21.39 -6.15 8.48
C GLN A 56 -20.84 -7.33 9.30
N VAL A 57 -20.26 -7.03 10.46
CA VAL A 57 -19.74 -8.05 11.38
C VAL A 57 -20.91 -8.80 11.99
N THR A 58 -20.84 -10.13 11.92
CA THR A 58 -21.95 -11.00 12.36
C THR A 58 -21.66 -11.75 13.65
N SER A 59 -20.38 -11.97 13.98
CA SER A 59 -19.98 -12.58 15.25
C SER A 59 -20.19 -11.67 16.46
N ASP A 60 -20.53 -12.30 17.57
CA ASP A 60 -20.50 -11.67 18.89
C ASP A 60 -19.08 -11.57 19.43
N SER A 61 -18.83 -10.50 20.18
CA SER A 61 -17.55 -10.24 20.82
C SER A 61 -17.46 -10.99 22.14
N SER A 62 -16.28 -11.55 22.41
CA SER A 62 -15.93 -11.97 23.76
C SER A 62 -15.67 -10.76 24.67
N GLU A 63 -15.73 -10.97 25.99
CA GLU A 63 -15.30 -9.95 26.97
C GLU A 63 -13.85 -9.51 26.73
N GLU A 64 -12.98 -10.45 26.36
CA GLU A 64 -11.58 -10.19 26.02
C GLU A 64 -11.44 -9.28 24.78
N SER A 65 -12.24 -9.52 23.75
CA SER A 65 -12.25 -8.69 22.53
C SER A 65 -12.71 -7.27 22.84
N ILE A 66 -13.76 -7.10 23.67
CA ILE A 66 -14.27 -5.79 24.08
C ILE A 66 -13.22 -5.04 24.91
N ALA A 67 -12.61 -5.70 25.89
CA ALA A 67 -11.55 -5.11 26.71
C ALA A 67 -10.34 -4.69 25.86
N THR A 68 -9.96 -5.55 24.91
CA THR A 68 -8.87 -5.26 23.96
C THR A 68 -9.20 -4.06 23.08
N ALA A 69 -10.40 -3.99 22.51
CA ALA A 69 -10.80 -2.88 21.65
C ALA A 69 -10.83 -1.54 22.41
N LYS A 70 -11.25 -1.54 23.68
CA LYS A 70 -11.16 -0.35 24.54
C LYS A 70 -9.72 0.08 24.80
N ALA A 71 -8.82 -0.88 25.05
CA ALA A 71 -7.39 -0.59 25.24
C ALA A 71 -6.75 -0.03 23.96
N LEU A 72 -7.07 -0.60 22.80
CA LEU A 72 -6.66 -0.10 21.49
C LEU A 72 -7.13 1.34 21.27
N LYS A 73 -8.42 1.60 21.52
CA LYS A 73 -8.99 2.96 21.42
C LYS A 73 -8.26 3.95 22.32
N ALA A 74 -8.03 3.58 23.58
CA ALA A 74 -7.34 4.42 24.54
C ALA A 74 -5.88 4.72 24.15
N ALA A 75 -5.23 3.79 23.44
CA ALA A 75 -3.88 3.97 22.91
C ALA A 75 -3.83 4.72 21.56
N GLY A 76 -4.98 5.16 21.03
CA GLY A 76 -5.03 5.79 19.71
C GLY A 76 -4.77 4.83 18.54
N ALA A 77 -4.92 3.52 18.76
CA ALA A 77 -4.69 2.53 17.73
C ALA A 77 -5.72 2.65 16.59
N ARG A 78 -5.27 2.41 15.36
CA ARG A 78 -6.05 2.47 14.12
C ARG A 78 -5.93 1.17 13.35
N LEU A 79 -7.05 0.73 12.76
CA LEU A 79 -7.10 -0.41 11.86
C LEU A 79 -7.39 0.07 10.44
N TYR A 80 -6.39 -0.01 9.56
CA TYR A 80 -6.53 0.33 8.15
C TYR A 80 -6.92 -0.89 7.33
N GLY A 81 -7.82 -0.69 6.37
CA GLY A 81 -8.19 -1.72 5.39
C GLY A 81 -9.16 -1.20 4.35
N ALA A 82 -9.76 -2.13 3.60
CA ALA A 82 -10.79 -1.84 2.62
C ALA A 82 -12.04 -2.71 2.83
N PHE A 83 -13.22 -2.26 2.43
CA PHE A 83 -14.46 -3.02 2.65
C PHE A 83 -14.49 -4.39 1.94
N TRP A 84 -13.84 -4.50 0.79
CA TRP A 84 -13.73 -5.77 0.04
C TRP A 84 -12.57 -6.66 0.48
N CYS A 85 -11.74 -6.20 1.42
CA CYS A 85 -10.57 -6.95 1.88
C CYS A 85 -11.01 -8.11 2.78
N GLU A 86 -10.88 -9.34 2.29
CA GLU A 86 -11.29 -10.55 3.02
C GLU A 86 -10.60 -10.68 4.38
N ASN A 87 -9.29 -10.48 4.45
CA ASN A 87 -8.55 -10.55 5.71
C ASN A 87 -8.95 -9.44 6.69
N CYS A 88 -9.33 -8.27 6.18
CA CYS A 88 -9.82 -7.17 7.00
C CYS A 88 -11.17 -7.53 7.62
N ASN A 89 -12.07 -8.12 6.82
CA ASN A 89 -13.37 -8.60 7.30
C ASN A 89 -13.20 -9.74 8.32
N LYS A 90 -12.29 -10.69 8.08
CA LYS A 90 -11.93 -11.72 9.07
C LYS A 90 -11.36 -11.13 10.36
N GLN A 91 -10.49 -10.11 10.28
CA GLN A 91 -9.98 -9.42 11.47
C GLN A 91 -11.10 -8.78 12.29
N LYS A 92 -12.11 -8.18 11.63
CA LYS A 92 -13.29 -7.62 12.30
C LYS A 92 -14.11 -8.73 12.97
N GLU A 93 -14.29 -9.87 12.31
CA GLU A 93 -14.99 -11.04 12.88
C GLU A 93 -14.23 -11.69 14.06
N VAL A 94 -12.89 -11.66 14.08
CA VAL A 94 -12.12 -12.13 15.25
C VAL A 94 -12.41 -11.28 16.50
N LEU A 95 -12.69 -9.99 16.32
CA LEU A 95 -13.04 -9.10 17.43
C LEU A 95 -14.53 -9.17 17.77
N GLY A 96 -15.40 -9.24 16.75
CA GLY A 96 -16.84 -9.25 16.90
C GLY A 96 -17.47 -7.86 16.93
N LYS A 97 -18.80 -7.83 16.81
CA LYS A 97 -19.59 -6.61 16.60
C LYS A 97 -19.39 -5.55 17.70
N GLN A 98 -19.60 -5.92 18.96
CA GLN A 98 -19.51 -5.02 20.13
C GLN A 98 -18.10 -4.43 20.30
N ALA A 99 -17.06 -5.22 20.05
CA ALA A 99 -15.68 -4.76 20.12
C ALA A 99 -15.36 -3.76 19.00
N MET A 100 -15.86 -4.03 17.79
CA MET A 100 -15.65 -3.15 16.64
C MET A 100 -16.25 -1.74 16.80
N GLU A 101 -17.22 -1.54 17.69
CA GLU A 101 -17.73 -0.20 18.04
C GLU A 101 -16.67 0.70 18.73
N TYR A 102 -15.62 0.10 19.30
CA TYR A 102 -14.51 0.85 19.93
C TYR A 102 -13.32 1.01 18.99
N VAL A 103 -13.17 0.17 17.97
CA VAL A 103 -12.01 0.18 17.08
C VAL A 103 -12.09 1.38 16.14
N ASN A 104 -11.03 2.18 16.08
CA ASN A 104 -10.88 3.25 15.09
C ASN A 104 -10.51 2.63 13.73
N TYR A 105 -11.52 2.13 13.00
CA TYR A 105 -11.34 1.59 11.67
C TYR A 105 -11.25 2.72 10.62
N VAL A 106 -10.23 2.66 9.76
CA VAL A 106 -10.03 3.57 8.65
C VAL A 106 -10.30 2.81 7.35
N GLU A 107 -11.38 3.18 6.67
CA GLU A 107 -11.74 2.67 5.35
C GLU A 107 -10.95 3.42 4.28
N CYS A 108 -10.12 2.69 3.54
CA CYS A 108 -9.26 3.27 2.51
C CYS A 108 -9.95 3.50 1.18
N PHE A 109 -11.17 3.00 0.97
CA PHE A 109 -11.93 3.25 -0.25
C PHE A 109 -13.41 3.52 0.05
N PRO A 110 -13.70 4.65 0.71
CA PRO A 110 -15.06 5.01 1.12
C PRO A 110 -15.99 5.27 -0.07
N ASN A 111 -15.43 5.52 -1.26
CA ASN A 111 -16.17 5.81 -2.49
C ASN A 111 -16.28 4.61 -3.44
N GLY A 112 -15.85 3.42 -3.05
CA GLY A 112 -15.80 2.25 -3.95
C GLY A 112 -14.55 2.23 -4.86
N VAL A 113 -14.52 1.26 -5.77
CA VAL A 113 -13.50 1.17 -6.83
C VAL A 113 -14.16 1.26 -8.19
N TYR A 114 -13.74 2.24 -8.98
CA TYR A 114 -14.28 2.46 -10.31
C TYR A 114 -13.14 2.69 -11.31
N GLN A 115 -13.23 2.04 -12.46
CA GLN A 115 -12.31 2.22 -13.57
C GLN A 115 -13.06 2.03 -14.89
N ASN A 116 -13.05 3.06 -15.75
CA ASN A 116 -13.79 3.10 -17.02
C ASN A 116 -15.31 2.80 -16.85
N ALA A 117 -15.87 3.03 -15.66
CA ALA A 117 -17.27 2.72 -15.36
C ALA A 117 -18.18 3.86 -15.84
N PRO A 118 -19.17 3.60 -16.71
CA PRO A 118 -20.09 4.64 -17.18
C PRO A 118 -20.81 5.33 -16.02
N GLY A 119 -20.75 6.66 -15.99
CA GLY A 119 -21.39 7.46 -14.94
C GLY A 119 -20.59 7.60 -13.64
N HIS A 120 -19.35 7.10 -13.60
CA HIS A 120 -18.46 7.22 -12.44
C HIS A 120 -17.10 7.79 -12.84
N GLU A 121 -16.52 8.60 -11.98
CA GLU A 121 -15.10 8.97 -12.08
C GLU A 121 -14.21 7.77 -11.71
N ASP A 122 -12.99 7.75 -12.22
CA ASP A 122 -12.02 6.69 -11.93
C ASP A 122 -11.48 6.83 -10.51
N PHE A 123 -11.97 5.98 -9.60
CA PHE A 123 -11.47 5.82 -8.24
C PHE A 123 -10.70 4.50 -8.12
N THR A 124 -9.42 4.55 -8.43
CA THR A 124 -8.52 3.37 -8.44
C THR A 124 -7.49 3.39 -7.32
N LYS A 125 -7.39 4.51 -6.60
CA LYS A 125 -6.41 4.72 -5.54
C LYS A 125 -7.11 4.80 -4.18
N PRO A 126 -6.44 4.36 -3.11
CA PRO A 126 -6.88 4.61 -1.75
C PRO A 126 -7.09 6.09 -1.48
N ASP A 127 -8.00 6.40 -0.54
CA ASP A 127 -8.17 7.73 0.02
C ASP A 127 -6.87 8.25 0.63
N GLN A 128 -6.68 9.58 0.61
CA GLN A 128 -5.45 10.22 1.09
C GLN A 128 -5.16 9.90 2.57
N ILE A 129 -6.19 9.65 3.39
CA ILE A 129 -5.99 9.24 4.78
C ILE A 129 -5.18 7.92 4.92
N CYS A 130 -5.13 7.12 3.87
CA CYS A 130 -4.37 5.87 3.81
C CYS A 130 -3.01 6.01 3.12
N GLU A 131 -2.58 7.22 2.75
CA GLU A 131 -1.24 7.44 2.20
C GLU A 131 -0.16 6.94 3.19
N GLY A 132 0.76 6.10 2.71
CA GLY A 132 1.77 5.43 3.55
C GLY A 132 1.28 4.18 4.29
N TYR A 133 -0.02 3.89 4.29
CA TYR A 133 -0.65 2.77 5.02
C TYR A 133 -1.24 1.69 4.08
N THR A 134 -0.73 1.56 2.85
CA THR A 134 -1.34 0.75 1.78
C THR A 134 -0.56 -0.50 1.38
N SER A 135 0.59 -0.77 2.00
CA SER A 135 1.47 -1.87 1.60
C SER A 135 0.83 -3.25 1.78
N ALA A 136 0.08 -3.47 2.88
CA ALA A 136 -0.70 -4.68 3.09
C ALA A 136 -1.78 -4.47 4.17
N TRP A 137 -2.96 -5.07 3.97
CA TRP A 137 -4.09 -4.99 4.89
C TRP A 137 -4.54 -6.38 5.39
N PRO A 138 -5.12 -6.48 6.60
CA PRO A 138 -5.34 -5.42 7.59
C PRO A 138 -4.03 -4.86 8.14
N LEU A 139 -4.02 -3.57 8.46
CA LEU A 139 -2.86 -2.90 9.06
C LEU A 139 -3.26 -2.27 10.39
N TRP A 140 -2.69 -2.78 11.48
CA TRP A 140 -2.82 -2.18 12.81
C TRP A 140 -1.68 -1.19 13.03
N VAL A 141 -2.01 0.04 13.37
CA VAL A 141 -1.06 1.11 13.70
C VAL A 141 -1.34 1.60 15.10
N VAL A 142 -0.31 1.74 15.92
CA VAL A 142 -0.41 2.27 17.28
C VAL A 142 0.64 3.36 17.45
N PRO A 143 0.24 4.60 17.80
CA PRO A 143 1.17 5.65 18.19
C PRO A 143 1.99 5.23 19.41
N LYS A 144 3.28 5.59 19.46
CA LYS A 144 4.06 5.42 20.68
C LYS A 144 3.62 6.42 21.76
N ASP A 145 3.89 6.10 23.02
CA ASP A 145 3.55 6.99 24.13
C ASP A 145 4.19 8.38 23.95
N GLY A 146 3.36 9.42 24.06
CA GLY A 146 3.78 10.82 23.89
C GLY A 146 3.99 11.25 22.43
N ALA A 147 3.75 10.37 21.46
CA ALA A 147 3.84 10.70 20.05
C ALA A 147 2.64 11.52 19.56
N THR A 148 2.87 12.36 18.55
CA THR A 148 1.78 12.97 17.77
C THR A 148 1.28 11.96 16.75
N GLU A 149 -0.03 11.92 16.48
CA GLU A 149 -0.61 11.01 15.49
C GLU A 149 0.10 11.13 14.12
N GLY A 150 0.45 10.00 13.51
CA GLY A 150 1.21 9.96 12.26
C GLY A 150 2.72 10.17 12.41
N GLN A 151 3.23 10.35 13.64
CA GLN A 151 4.66 10.39 13.97
C GLN A 151 4.99 9.29 14.97
N ASP A 152 6.17 8.67 14.83
CA ASP A 152 6.68 7.69 15.78
C ASP A 152 5.67 6.59 16.16
N GLU A 153 5.18 5.87 15.15
CA GLU A 153 4.20 4.79 15.32
C GLU A 153 4.85 3.41 15.14
N ILE A 154 4.21 2.38 15.67
CA ILE A 154 4.51 0.99 15.33
C ILE A 154 3.30 0.37 14.65
N GLY A 155 3.53 -0.65 13.82
CA GLY A 155 2.42 -1.33 13.17
C GLY A 155 2.73 -2.75 12.73
N ILE A 156 1.66 -3.52 12.53
CA ILE A 156 1.70 -4.88 12.02
C ILE A 156 0.80 -4.95 10.78
N GLN A 157 1.39 -5.35 9.66
CA GLN A 157 0.75 -5.38 8.34
C GLN A 157 0.36 -6.81 7.93
N GLY A 158 -0.79 -6.94 7.27
CA GLY A 158 -1.19 -8.14 6.53
C GLY A 158 -1.52 -9.37 7.37
N GLN A 159 -1.68 -9.23 8.69
CA GLN A 159 -1.91 -10.34 9.60
C GLN A 159 -3.21 -10.18 10.38
N ILE A 160 -3.99 -11.26 10.45
CA ILE A 160 -5.12 -11.35 11.38
C ILE A 160 -4.55 -11.65 12.77
N LYS A 161 -4.87 -10.81 13.74
CA LYS A 161 -4.38 -10.87 15.12
C LYS A 161 -5.49 -11.18 16.10
N LYS A 162 -5.16 -12.04 17.06
CA LYS A 162 -6.01 -12.32 18.22
C LYS A 162 -5.98 -11.15 19.21
N PRO A 163 -6.99 -11.02 20.09
CA PRO A 163 -7.03 -9.95 21.09
C PRO A 163 -5.73 -9.79 21.90
N LYS A 164 -5.16 -10.89 22.42
CA LYS A 164 -3.89 -10.85 23.18
C LYS A 164 -2.70 -10.31 22.39
N GLU A 165 -2.62 -10.61 21.09
CA GLU A 165 -1.54 -10.11 20.24
C GLU A 165 -1.67 -8.61 19.99
N LEU A 166 -2.90 -8.10 19.89
CA LEU A 166 -3.16 -6.67 19.77
C LEU A 166 -2.84 -5.92 21.07
N LEU A 167 -3.15 -6.52 22.23
CA LEU A 167 -2.74 -5.96 23.52
C LEU A 167 -1.21 -5.90 23.65
N ARG A 168 -0.50 -6.92 23.18
CA ARG A 168 0.96 -6.91 23.09
C ARG A 168 1.47 -5.75 22.24
N LEU A 169 0.86 -5.49 21.09
CA LEU A 169 1.23 -4.36 20.25
C LEU A 169 1.06 -3.02 20.99
N VAL A 170 -0.03 -2.85 21.75
CA VAL A 170 -0.23 -1.66 22.58
C VAL A 170 0.89 -1.50 23.61
N LYS A 171 1.28 -2.58 24.30
CA LYS A 171 2.36 -2.55 25.29
C LYS A 171 3.71 -2.19 24.67
N GLU A 172 4.03 -2.77 23.51
CA GLU A 172 5.24 -2.45 22.78
C GLU A 172 5.28 -0.97 22.36
N ALA A 173 4.14 -0.39 21.96
CA ALA A 173 4.04 1.04 21.63
C ALA A 173 4.30 1.95 22.85
N LYS A 174 3.92 1.49 24.04
CA LYS A 174 4.23 2.14 25.33
C LYS A 174 5.68 1.94 25.80
N GLY A 175 6.48 1.21 25.03
CA GLY A 175 7.86 0.89 25.40
C GLY A 175 7.99 -0.15 26.52
N GLU A 176 6.91 -0.87 26.85
CA GLU A 176 6.99 -2.01 27.75
C GLU A 176 7.82 -3.13 27.11
N LYS A 177 8.63 -3.80 27.92
CA LYS A 177 9.48 -4.90 27.44
C LYS A 177 8.93 -6.23 27.90
N PHE A 178 8.79 -7.14 26.95
CA PHE A 178 8.51 -8.54 27.26
C PHE A 178 9.75 -9.21 27.84
N ASP A 179 9.63 -9.70 29.06
CA ASP A 179 10.59 -10.52 29.77
C ASP A 179 10.06 -11.97 29.81
N PRO A 180 10.62 -12.87 28.99
CA PRO A 180 10.25 -14.27 28.98
C PRO A 180 10.49 -14.95 30.32
N LEU A 181 11.56 -14.58 31.03
CA LEU A 181 11.88 -15.17 32.33
C LEU A 181 10.76 -14.84 33.31
N ASN A 182 10.40 -13.57 33.41
CA ASN A 182 9.31 -13.13 34.28
C ASN A 182 7.98 -13.81 33.95
N TYR A 183 7.65 -13.96 32.66
CA TYR A 183 6.45 -14.69 32.21
C TYR A 183 6.42 -16.13 32.73
N PHE A 184 7.52 -16.88 32.52
CA PHE A 184 7.58 -18.29 32.89
C PHE A 184 7.76 -18.52 34.41
N THR A 185 8.36 -17.59 35.15
CA THR A 185 8.66 -17.79 36.58
C THR A 185 7.62 -17.20 37.52
N THR A 186 6.87 -16.17 37.12
CA THR A 186 5.91 -15.49 38.03
C THR A 186 4.45 -15.78 37.71
N GLY A 187 4.15 -16.27 36.50
CA GLY A 187 2.77 -16.41 36.01
C GLY A 187 2.09 -15.08 35.68
N ASN A 188 2.80 -13.95 35.75
CA ASN A 188 2.32 -12.67 35.23
C ASN A 188 2.43 -12.64 33.69
N ASP A 189 1.89 -11.61 33.05
CA ASP A 189 1.89 -11.44 31.60
C ASP A 189 3.27 -11.21 30.95
N GLY A 190 4.33 -11.13 31.75
CA GLY A 190 5.71 -11.02 31.29
C GLY A 190 6.14 -9.62 30.87
N TYR A 191 5.29 -8.59 30.98
CA TYR A 191 5.68 -7.23 30.61
C TYR A 191 6.15 -6.43 31.81
N THR A 192 7.16 -5.58 31.57
CA THR A 192 7.67 -4.63 32.54
C THR A 192 7.52 -3.22 31.98
N ALA A 193 7.09 -2.29 32.85
CA ALA A 193 6.95 -0.89 32.49
C ALA A 193 8.30 -0.30 32.04
N PRO A 194 8.30 0.68 31.12
CA PRO A 194 9.53 1.37 30.75
C PRO A 194 10.21 1.97 31.99
N SER A 195 11.54 1.89 32.02
CA SER A 195 12.36 2.52 33.05
C SER A 195 12.09 4.03 33.02
N LYS A 196 11.72 4.63 34.16
CA LYS A 196 11.58 6.08 34.28
C LYS A 196 12.92 6.79 34.10
#